data_AF-A0A355GZ68-F1
#
_entry.id   AF-A0A355GZ68-F1
#
_cell.length_a   1.000
_cell.length_b   1.000
_cell.length_c   1.000
_cell.angle_alpha   90.00
_cell.angle_beta   90.00
_cell.angle_gamma   90.00
#
_symmetry.space_group_name_H-M   'P 1'
#
loop_
_entity.id
_entity.type
_entity.pdbx_description
1 polymer ?
#
loop_
_entity_poly.entity_id
_entity_poly.type
_entity_poly.pdbx_seq_one_letter_code
_entity_poly.pdbx_strand_id
1 'polypeptide(L)'
;MYPEMTLKSGREAALLRGHPWVFSGAIAGIKGQPSDGDIVLAKDSRGQALALGFFNSRTDIAFRVLSRDCDKAIDAVFWNQRVQEALRLRQRLINTKTNAYRLINAEGDGLPGLIADVYHDTLVLSVTTAGMEKHKQSVVDALVFYLKPARIYEQSAGRSRGLEGLQDRKAFLYGDDRTGAVRVMENGYAFDVDFIDGQKTGFFLDQRVNREKLGAWSRDMTVLNCFCYTGAFSVYAAAGGAKKVVSLDISKSACAATSEHLRLNGFKSEIHPVIDADVFQYLRDLHEAFELIILDPPAFAKTKRDVSKASRGYKEINMQAMKHLAQGGMLATFSCSNFIEEDLFYKIVQGAARDAQTDMQVLARLEAGPDHPLALGHPEGRYLKGLLVRKMQSAKAQRVT
;
A
#
# COMPACT_ATOMS: atom_id res chain seq x y z
N MET A 1 -2.17 -31.94 -19.26
CA MET A 1 -0.74 -31.64 -19.33
C MET A 1 -0.60 -30.17 -19.69
N TYR A 2 0.13 -29.38 -18.92
CA TYR A 2 0.28 -27.94 -19.16
C TYR A 2 1.20 -27.66 -20.37
N PRO A 3 1.01 -26.56 -21.12
CA PRO A 3 2.03 -26.04 -22.01
C PRO A 3 3.34 -25.77 -21.25
N GLU A 4 4.47 -25.80 -21.95
CA GLU A 4 5.79 -25.74 -21.33
C GLU A 4 6.57 -24.50 -21.75
N MET A 5 7.26 -23.89 -20.80
CA MET A 5 8.17 -22.76 -21.01
C MET A 5 9.57 -23.18 -20.55
N THR A 6 10.56 -23.13 -21.44
CA THR A 6 11.95 -23.45 -21.11
C THR A 6 12.73 -22.17 -20.88
N LEU A 7 13.47 -22.10 -19.77
CA LEU A 7 14.34 -20.98 -19.43
C LEU A 7 15.73 -21.12 -20.07
N LYS A 8 16.34 -19.99 -20.41
CA LYS A 8 17.76 -19.94 -20.81
C LYS A 8 18.64 -20.43 -19.66
N SER A 9 19.75 -21.09 -20.00
CA SER A 9 20.71 -21.61 -19.00
C SER A 9 21.15 -20.53 -18.01
N GLY A 10 21.08 -20.84 -16.71
CA GLY A 10 21.41 -19.96 -15.59
C GLY A 10 20.35 -18.93 -15.21
N ARG A 11 19.27 -18.77 -16.00
CA ARG A 11 18.18 -17.82 -15.71
C ARG A 11 17.13 -18.37 -14.76
N GLU A 12 17.17 -19.66 -14.45
CA GLU A 12 16.39 -20.30 -13.40
C GLU A 12 16.80 -19.86 -11.99
N ALA A 13 18.00 -19.26 -11.82
CA ALA A 13 18.55 -18.96 -10.50
C ALA A 13 17.69 -18.01 -9.66
N ALA A 14 17.05 -17.01 -10.27
CA ALA A 14 16.14 -16.11 -9.56
C ALA A 14 14.90 -16.85 -9.05
N LEU A 15 14.33 -17.70 -9.92
CA LEU A 15 13.21 -18.56 -9.57
C LEU A 15 13.61 -19.51 -8.43
N LEU A 16 14.76 -20.17 -8.49
CA LEU A 16 15.25 -21.07 -7.43
C LEU A 16 15.50 -20.36 -6.10
N ARG A 17 15.88 -19.08 -6.12
CA ARG A 17 16.03 -18.24 -4.91
C ARG A 17 14.72 -17.72 -4.33
N GLY A 18 13.57 -18.12 -4.88
CA GLY A 18 12.26 -17.75 -4.34
C GLY A 18 11.57 -16.59 -5.06
N HIS A 19 12.18 -15.98 -6.09
CA HIS A 19 11.55 -14.89 -6.83
C HIS A 19 10.26 -15.38 -7.54
N PRO A 20 9.13 -14.67 -7.43
CA PRO A 20 7.84 -15.13 -7.98
C PRO A 20 7.69 -14.83 -9.47
N TRP A 21 8.56 -14.00 -10.06
CA TRP A 21 8.50 -13.62 -11.48
C TRP A 21 9.67 -14.18 -12.29
N VAL A 22 9.39 -14.43 -13.56
CA VAL A 22 10.40 -14.60 -14.61
C VAL A 22 10.13 -13.59 -15.71
N PHE A 23 11.17 -12.85 -16.08
CA PHE A 23 11.09 -11.83 -17.12
C PHE A 23 11.18 -12.43 -18.53
N SER A 24 10.53 -11.80 -19.51
CA SER A 24 10.46 -12.26 -20.91
C SER A 24 11.83 -12.59 -21.51
N GLY A 25 12.85 -11.77 -21.22
CA GLY A 25 14.22 -11.98 -21.68
C GLY A 25 14.90 -13.27 -21.20
N ALA A 26 14.36 -13.94 -20.17
CA ALA A 26 14.87 -15.21 -19.63
C ALA A 26 14.35 -16.45 -20.37
N ILE A 27 13.36 -16.31 -21.24
CA ILE A 27 12.70 -17.44 -21.92
C ILE A 27 13.53 -17.87 -23.14
N ALA A 28 13.78 -19.17 -23.26
CA ALA A 28 14.47 -19.79 -24.40
C ALA A 28 13.50 -20.34 -25.45
N GLY A 29 12.37 -20.89 -25.02
CA GLY A 29 11.38 -21.47 -25.93
C GLY A 29 10.07 -21.82 -25.22
N ILE A 30 9.01 -21.97 -26.00
CA ILE A 30 7.67 -22.31 -25.53
C ILE A 30 7.13 -23.48 -26.38
N LYS A 31 6.50 -24.46 -25.73
CA LYS A 31 5.86 -25.61 -26.36
C LYS A 31 4.38 -25.66 -25.97
N GLY A 32 3.49 -25.89 -26.93
CA GLY A 32 2.05 -26.04 -26.70
C GLY A 32 1.20 -24.76 -26.85
N GLN A 33 1.74 -23.69 -27.44
CA GLN A 33 1.01 -22.47 -27.82
C GLN A 33 0.05 -21.91 -26.74
N PRO A 34 0.54 -21.63 -25.52
CA PRO A 34 -0.29 -21.04 -24.46
C PRO A 34 -0.80 -19.66 -24.85
N SER A 35 -2.05 -19.37 -24.51
CA SER A 35 -2.62 -18.02 -24.56
C SER A 35 -2.22 -17.20 -23.33
N ASP A 36 -2.28 -15.87 -23.44
CA ASP A 36 -2.01 -14.99 -22.29
C ASP A 36 -2.97 -15.30 -21.13
N GLY A 37 -2.42 -15.46 -19.92
CA GLY A 37 -3.10 -15.90 -18.71
C GLY A 37 -3.18 -17.41 -18.51
N ASP A 38 -2.77 -18.24 -19.48
CA ASP A 38 -2.75 -19.68 -19.28
C ASP A 38 -1.71 -20.09 -18.23
N ILE A 39 -1.98 -21.22 -17.58
CA ILE A 39 -1.03 -21.85 -16.66
C ILE A 39 -0.04 -22.67 -17.48
N VAL A 40 1.25 -22.44 -17.27
CA VAL A 40 2.33 -23.15 -17.95
C VAL A 40 3.30 -23.77 -16.93
N LEU A 41 3.99 -24.81 -17.37
CA LEU A 41 5.09 -25.43 -16.64
C LEU A 41 6.42 -24.79 -17.05
N ALA A 42 7.07 -24.11 -16.10
CA ALA A 42 8.44 -23.61 -16.28
C ALA A 42 9.45 -24.75 -16.08
N LYS A 43 10.39 -24.88 -17.00
CA LYS A 43 11.50 -25.84 -16.97
C LYS A 43 12.85 -25.15 -17.12
N ASP A 44 13.90 -25.73 -16.55
CA ASP A 44 15.28 -25.29 -16.81
C ASP A 44 15.77 -25.75 -18.19
N SER A 45 16.99 -25.32 -18.57
CA SER A 45 17.61 -25.70 -19.85
C SER A 45 17.92 -27.20 -20.02
N ARG A 46 17.85 -27.99 -18.94
CA ARG A 46 18.02 -29.46 -18.94
C ARG A 46 16.67 -30.20 -18.94
N GLY A 47 15.55 -29.47 -18.95
CA GLY A 47 14.20 -30.02 -18.93
C GLY A 47 13.64 -30.34 -17.53
N GLN A 48 14.34 -29.97 -16.46
CA GLN A 48 13.85 -30.15 -15.09
C GLN A 48 12.68 -29.21 -14.83
N ALA A 49 11.56 -29.74 -14.30
CA ALA A 49 10.41 -28.96 -13.87
C ALA A 49 10.77 -28.07 -12.67
N LEU A 50 10.36 -26.79 -12.72
CA LEU A 50 10.70 -25.77 -11.72
C LEU A 50 9.48 -25.19 -11.00
N ALA A 51 8.43 -24.84 -11.75
CA ALA A 51 7.21 -24.23 -11.20
C ALA A 51 6.04 -24.26 -12.20
N LEU A 52 4.82 -24.22 -11.67
CA LEU A 52 3.60 -23.87 -12.39
C LEU A 52 3.28 -22.40 -12.16
N GLY A 53 2.79 -21.71 -13.19
CA GLY A 53 2.50 -20.29 -13.08
C GLY A 53 1.75 -19.72 -14.27
N PHE A 54 1.22 -18.51 -14.11
CA PHE A 54 0.58 -17.77 -15.20
C PHE A 54 1.61 -17.29 -16.19
N PHE A 55 1.35 -17.48 -17.48
CA PHE A 55 2.15 -16.96 -18.58
C PHE A 55 1.47 -15.75 -19.23
N ASN A 56 2.24 -14.73 -19.62
CA ASN A 56 1.73 -13.64 -20.46
C ASN A 56 2.83 -13.15 -21.40
N SER A 57 2.63 -13.29 -22.71
CA SER A 57 3.59 -12.91 -23.74
C SER A 57 3.71 -11.39 -23.96
N ARG A 58 2.74 -10.61 -23.46
CA ARG A 58 2.64 -9.15 -23.70
C ARG A 58 3.43 -8.30 -22.72
N THR A 59 3.82 -8.87 -21.59
CA THR A 59 4.43 -8.10 -20.50
C THR A 59 5.88 -8.49 -20.27
N ASP A 60 6.67 -7.57 -19.71
CA ASP A 60 8.03 -7.86 -19.29
C ASP A 60 8.07 -8.98 -18.23
N ILE A 61 7.04 -9.08 -17.38
CA ILE A 61 6.86 -10.15 -16.39
C ILE A 61 6.11 -11.30 -17.08
N ALA A 62 6.84 -12.08 -17.87
CA ALA A 62 6.23 -13.10 -18.72
C ALA A 62 5.68 -14.31 -17.97
N PHE A 63 6.14 -14.57 -16.74
CA PHE A 63 5.65 -15.68 -15.93
C PHE A 63 5.57 -15.33 -14.44
N ARG A 64 4.46 -15.69 -13.80
CA ARG A 64 4.18 -15.48 -12.36
C ARG A 64 3.88 -16.80 -11.68
N VAL A 65 4.67 -17.17 -10.67
CA VAL A 65 4.60 -18.45 -9.97
C VAL A 65 3.28 -18.61 -9.21
N LEU A 66 2.67 -19.79 -9.34
CA LEU A 66 1.53 -20.25 -8.55
C LEU A 66 1.93 -21.37 -7.58
N SER A 67 2.74 -22.31 -8.05
CA SER A 67 3.20 -23.46 -7.27
C SER A 67 4.61 -23.86 -7.71
N ARG A 68 5.43 -24.28 -6.75
CA ARG A 68 6.72 -24.95 -7.01
C ARG A 68 6.61 -26.46 -7.01
N ASP A 69 5.50 -26.98 -6.49
CA ASP A 69 5.08 -28.35 -6.69
C ASP A 69 4.43 -28.45 -8.07
N CYS A 70 5.14 -29.08 -9.01
CA CYS A 70 4.75 -29.21 -10.41
C CYS A 70 3.74 -30.33 -10.66
N ASP A 71 3.51 -31.21 -9.69
CA ASP A 71 2.51 -32.28 -9.78
C ASP A 71 1.14 -31.81 -9.29
N LYS A 72 1.09 -30.63 -8.65
CA LYS A 72 -0.15 -30.05 -8.12
C LYS A 72 -1.08 -29.59 -9.25
N ALA A 73 -2.35 -30.01 -9.17
CA ALA A 73 -3.41 -29.46 -10.00
C ALA A 73 -3.79 -28.04 -9.52
N ILE A 74 -3.85 -27.10 -10.46
CA ILE A 74 -4.32 -25.73 -10.19
C ILE A 74 -5.80 -25.64 -10.54
N ASP A 75 -6.65 -26.10 -9.61
CA ASP A 75 -8.09 -26.18 -9.75
C ASP A 75 -8.81 -25.38 -8.64
N ALA A 76 -10.12 -25.58 -8.47
CA ALA A 76 -10.89 -24.93 -7.41
C ALA A 76 -10.38 -25.26 -5.99
N VAL A 77 -9.83 -26.47 -5.76
CA VAL A 77 -9.28 -26.86 -4.46
C VAL A 77 -8.01 -26.04 -4.17
N PHE A 78 -7.16 -25.84 -5.17
CA PHE A 78 -5.98 -24.97 -5.04
C PHE A 78 -6.35 -23.54 -4.62
N TRP A 79 -7.34 -22.94 -5.29
CA TRP A 79 -7.77 -21.57 -4.97
C TRP A 79 -8.42 -21.46 -3.59
N ASN A 80 -9.24 -22.44 -3.20
CA ASN A 80 -9.80 -22.53 -1.85
C ASN A 80 -8.70 -22.57 -0.77
N GLN A 81 -7.66 -23.40 -0.98
CA GLN A 81 -6.52 -23.47 -0.05
C GLN A 81 -5.80 -22.12 0.09
N ARG A 82 -5.55 -21.44 -1.03
CA ARG A 82 -4.90 -20.10 -1.03
C ARG A 82 -5.70 -19.05 -0.27
N VAL A 83 -7.01 -18.98 -0.50
CA VAL A 83 -7.89 -18.05 0.24
C VAL A 83 -7.91 -18.37 1.73
N GLN A 84 -7.98 -19.65 2.11
CA GLN A 84 -7.91 -20.05 3.51
C GLN A 84 -6.57 -19.69 4.17
N GLU A 85 -5.44 -19.89 3.48
CA GLU A 85 -4.11 -19.51 3.99
C GLU A 85 -4.04 -18.01 4.28
N ALA A 86 -4.49 -17.19 3.33
CA ALA A 86 -4.53 -15.74 3.47
C ALA A 86 -5.45 -15.32 4.64
N LEU A 87 -6.64 -15.93 4.77
CA LEU A 87 -7.58 -15.68 5.86
C LEU A 87 -6.98 -16.05 7.23
N ARG A 88 -6.37 -17.23 7.35
CA ARG A 88 -5.74 -17.69 8.60
C ARG A 88 -4.64 -16.75 9.06
N LEU A 89 -3.85 -16.19 8.13
CA LEU A 89 -2.86 -15.17 8.46
C LEU A 89 -3.53 -13.94 9.08
N ARG A 90 -4.58 -13.41 8.45
CA ARG A 90 -5.26 -12.21 8.95
C ARG A 90 -5.97 -12.45 10.27
N GLN A 91 -6.57 -13.63 10.48
CA GLN A 91 -7.15 -14.01 11.77
C GLN A 91 -6.14 -14.00 12.93
N ARG A 92 -4.84 -14.20 12.64
CA ARG A 92 -3.77 -14.12 13.65
C ARG A 92 -3.26 -12.70 13.87
N LEU A 93 -3.28 -11.86 12.84
CA LEU A 93 -2.69 -10.52 12.86
C LEU A 93 -3.69 -9.42 13.26
N ILE A 94 -4.94 -9.55 12.84
CA ILE A 94 -5.96 -8.52 12.99
C ILE A 94 -6.70 -8.70 14.32
N ASN A 95 -6.68 -7.67 15.15
CA ASN A 95 -7.38 -7.68 16.43
C ASN A 95 -8.90 -7.55 16.26
N THR A 96 -9.65 -7.91 17.32
CA THR A 96 -11.12 -7.91 17.33
C THR A 96 -11.76 -6.52 17.24
N LYS A 97 -10.98 -5.44 17.39
CA LYS A 97 -11.44 -4.06 17.24
C LYS A 97 -11.27 -3.53 15.81
N THR A 98 -10.86 -4.39 14.89
CA THR A 98 -10.59 -4.05 13.50
C THR A 98 -11.37 -4.97 12.57
N ASN A 99 -12.19 -4.38 11.69
CA ASN A 99 -12.92 -5.12 10.65
C ASN A 99 -12.61 -4.58 9.24
N ALA A 100 -11.58 -3.74 9.10
CA ALA A 100 -11.02 -3.34 7.81
C ALA A 100 -9.55 -3.73 7.70
N TYR A 101 -9.19 -4.50 6.67
CA TYR A 101 -7.83 -5.02 6.47
C TYR A 101 -7.63 -5.58 5.07
N ARG A 102 -6.37 -5.70 4.64
CA ARG A 102 -6.04 -6.40 3.39
C ARG A 102 -6.09 -7.90 3.63
N LEU A 103 -6.99 -8.61 2.94
CA LEU A 103 -7.08 -10.06 2.99
C LEU A 103 -6.08 -10.74 2.07
N ILE A 104 -5.92 -10.24 0.84
CA ILE A 104 -5.01 -10.79 -0.17
C ILE A 104 -4.13 -9.67 -0.73
N ASN A 105 -2.81 -9.89 -0.71
CA ASN A 105 -1.77 -8.98 -1.19
C ASN A 105 -0.92 -9.62 -2.30
N ALA A 106 -1.56 -9.98 -3.40
CA ALA A 106 -0.95 -10.46 -4.64
C ALA A 106 0.07 -11.60 -4.44
N GLU A 107 1.29 -11.45 -4.98
CA GLU A 107 2.38 -12.42 -4.83
C GLU A 107 2.73 -12.72 -3.37
N GLY A 108 2.50 -11.78 -2.44
CA GLY A 108 2.72 -11.96 -1.02
C GLY A 108 1.87 -13.05 -0.38
N ASP A 109 0.72 -13.33 -0.97
CA ASP A 109 -0.20 -14.40 -0.55
C ASP A 109 -0.26 -15.57 -1.57
N GLY A 110 0.63 -15.57 -2.56
CA GLY A 110 0.64 -16.60 -3.60
C GLY A 110 -0.57 -16.54 -4.54
N LEU A 111 -1.22 -15.38 -4.68
CA LEU A 111 -2.28 -15.10 -5.65
C LEU A 111 -1.84 -13.95 -6.57
N PRO A 112 -0.89 -14.18 -7.51
CA PRO A 112 -0.31 -13.11 -8.31
C PRO A 112 -1.36 -12.28 -9.02
N GLY A 113 -1.26 -10.96 -8.88
CA GLY A 113 -2.17 -10.01 -9.52
C GLY A 113 -3.52 -9.80 -8.84
N LEU A 114 -3.82 -10.46 -7.72
CA LEU A 114 -5.04 -10.24 -6.95
C LEU A 114 -4.78 -9.41 -5.68
N ILE A 115 -5.54 -8.34 -5.51
CA ILE A 115 -5.68 -7.65 -4.23
C ILE A 115 -7.13 -7.84 -3.77
N ALA A 116 -7.32 -8.12 -2.47
CA ALA A 116 -8.62 -8.16 -1.84
C ALA A 116 -8.57 -7.41 -0.50
N ASP A 117 -9.33 -6.33 -0.39
CA ASP A 117 -9.50 -5.58 0.84
C ASP A 117 -10.87 -5.90 1.46
N VAL A 118 -10.89 -6.07 2.78
CA VAL A 118 -12.10 -6.29 3.58
C VAL A 118 -12.47 -4.97 4.23
N TYR A 119 -13.74 -4.59 4.11
CA TYR A 119 -14.35 -3.45 4.77
C TYR A 119 -15.65 -3.92 5.41
N HIS A 120 -15.59 -4.33 6.68
CA HIS A 120 -16.72 -4.95 7.39
C HIS A 120 -17.25 -6.18 6.62
N ASP A 121 -18.45 -6.08 6.06
CA ASP A 121 -19.15 -7.11 5.28
C ASP A 121 -18.96 -6.96 3.76
N THR A 122 -18.10 -6.02 3.34
CA THR A 122 -17.82 -5.72 1.94
C THR A 122 -16.41 -6.15 1.55
N LEU A 123 -16.25 -6.81 0.40
CA LEU A 123 -14.94 -7.06 -0.20
C LEU A 123 -14.73 -6.17 -1.43
N VAL A 124 -13.53 -5.61 -1.56
CA VAL A 124 -13.11 -4.84 -2.73
C VAL A 124 -11.92 -5.54 -3.38
N LEU A 125 -12.11 -5.98 -4.62
CA LEU A 125 -11.11 -6.73 -5.38
C LEU A 125 -10.45 -5.83 -6.43
N SER A 126 -9.15 -6.02 -6.62
CA SER A 126 -8.44 -5.52 -7.80
C SER A 126 -7.68 -6.66 -8.45
N VAL A 127 -8.04 -6.94 -9.71
CA VAL A 127 -7.40 -7.96 -10.53
C VAL A 127 -6.55 -7.25 -11.57
N THR A 128 -5.28 -7.63 -11.67
CA THR A 128 -4.31 -6.90 -12.50
C THR A 128 -3.61 -7.77 -13.53
N THR A 129 -3.80 -9.09 -13.51
CA THR A 129 -3.11 -10.03 -14.41
C THR A 129 -4.10 -10.90 -15.18
N ALA A 130 -3.78 -11.22 -16.45
CA ALA A 130 -4.64 -12.03 -17.31
C ALA A 130 -4.93 -13.42 -16.73
N GLY A 131 -3.96 -14.02 -16.05
CA GLY A 131 -4.14 -15.34 -15.42
C GLY A 131 -5.15 -15.31 -14.29
N MET A 132 -5.01 -14.38 -13.35
CA MET A 132 -6.00 -14.22 -12.29
C MET A 132 -7.39 -13.86 -12.82
N GLU A 133 -7.48 -13.09 -13.91
CA GLU A 133 -8.78 -12.78 -14.56
C GLU A 133 -9.50 -14.07 -15.02
N LYS A 134 -8.77 -15.02 -15.62
CA LYS A 134 -9.32 -16.33 -16.05
C LYS A 134 -9.82 -17.19 -14.89
N HIS A 135 -9.18 -17.09 -13.72
CA HIS A 135 -9.52 -17.87 -12.52
C HIS A 135 -10.34 -17.09 -11.49
N LYS A 136 -10.75 -15.86 -11.82
CA LYS A 136 -11.42 -14.93 -10.89
C LYS A 136 -12.66 -15.54 -10.25
N GLN A 137 -13.49 -16.24 -11.02
CA GLN A 137 -14.73 -16.83 -10.50
C GLN A 137 -14.45 -17.85 -9.40
N SER A 138 -13.47 -18.75 -9.58
CA SER A 138 -13.11 -19.74 -8.55
C SER A 138 -12.64 -19.09 -7.25
N VAL A 139 -11.93 -17.95 -7.35
CA VAL A 139 -11.49 -17.20 -6.16
C VAL A 139 -12.66 -16.45 -5.52
N VAL A 140 -13.55 -15.84 -6.31
CA VAL A 140 -14.77 -15.20 -5.82
C VAL A 140 -15.66 -16.19 -5.07
N ASP A 141 -15.87 -17.39 -5.63
CA ASP A 141 -16.67 -18.44 -4.99
C ASP A 141 -16.06 -18.85 -3.64
N ALA A 142 -14.73 -18.99 -3.57
CA ALA A 142 -14.01 -19.27 -2.33
C ALA A 142 -14.19 -18.14 -1.30
N LEU A 143 -14.06 -16.88 -1.73
CA LEU A 143 -14.27 -15.71 -0.87
C LEU A 143 -15.70 -15.66 -0.31
N VAL A 144 -16.70 -15.90 -1.16
CA VAL A 144 -18.11 -15.97 -0.73
C VAL A 144 -18.31 -17.08 0.29
N PHE A 145 -17.75 -18.27 0.05
CA PHE A 145 -17.89 -19.42 0.94
C PHE A 145 -17.29 -19.18 2.33
N TYR A 146 -16.05 -18.66 2.41
CA TYR A 146 -15.34 -18.51 3.67
C TYR A 146 -15.69 -17.24 4.44
N LEU A 147 -15.92 -16.11 3.75
CA LEU A 147 -16.14 -14.82 4.41
C LEU A 147 -17.61 -14.44 4.53
N LYS A 148 -18.48 -15.03 3.70
CA LYS A 148 -19.91 -14.70 3.64
C LYS A 148 -20.18 -13.18 3.58
N PRO A 149 -19.51 -12.45 2.67
CA PRO A 149 -19.68 -11.00 2.58
C PRO A 149 -21.11 -10.66 2.12
N ALA A 150 -21.61 -9.48 2.49
CA ALA A 150 -22.86 -8.96 1.95
C ALA A 150 -22.71 -8.61 0.45
N ARG A 151 -21.52 -8.15 0.05
CA ARG A 151 -21.22 -7.75 -1.33
C ARG A 151 -19.74 -7.82 -1.67
N ILE A 152 -19.45 -8.01 -2.95
CA ILE A 152 -18.10 -7.95 -3.51
C ILE A 152 -18.10 -6.94 -4.66
N TYR A 153 -17.21 -5.96 -4.61
CA TYR A 153 -17.00 -4.96 -5.65
C TYR A 153 -15.64 -5.17 -6.31
N GLU A 154 -15.60 -5.11 -7.64
CA GLU A 154 -14.36 -5.10 -8.40
C GLU A 154 -14.00 -3.67 -8.78
N GLN A 155 -12.79 -3.25 -8.43
CA GLN A 155 -12.17 -1.99 -8.80
C GLN A 155 -10.83 -2.27 -9.47
N SER A 156 -10.92 -2.87 -10.66
CA SER A 156 -9.81 -3.28 -11.49
C SER A 156 -9.56 -2.22 -12.55
N ALA A 157 -8.61 -1.31 -12.34
CA ALA A 157 -8.31 -0.26 -13.31
C ALA A 157 -6.83 0.09 -13.38
N GLY A 158 -6.42 0.63 -14.53
CA GLY A 158 -5.14 1.33 -14.68
C GLY A 158 -4.14 0.64 -15.59
N ARG A 159 -2.93 1.22 -15.65
CA ARG A 159 -1.91 0.87 -16.65
C ARG A 159 -1.53 -0.61 -16.65
N SER A 160 -1.49 -1.26 -15.50
CA SER A 160 -1.15 -2.69 -15.39
C SER A 160 -2.12 -3.59 -16.16
N ARG A 161 -3.43 -3.30 -16.10
CA ARG A 161 -4.44 -4.07 -16.87
C ARG A 161 -4.26 -3.93 -18.37
N GLY A 162 -4.02 -2.70 -18.84
CA GLY A 162 -3.74 -2.45 -20.25
C GLY A 162 -2.50 -3.21 -20.77
N LEU A 163 -1.43 -3.27 -19.97
CA LEU A 163 -0.23 -4.07 -20.31
C LEU A 163 -0.54 -5.57 -20.38
N GLU A 164 -1.42 -6.06 -19.52
CA GLU A 164 -1.86 -7.46 -19.49
C GLU A 164 -2.94 -7.78 -20.55
N GLY A 165 -3.34 -6.80 -21.36
CA GLY A 165 -4.37 -6.98 -22.40
C GLY A 165 -5.80 -6.99 -21.88
N LEU A 166 -6.03 -6.47 -20.68
CA LEU A 166 -7.33 -6.42 -20.01
C LEU A 166 -7.97 -5.04 -20.10
N GLN A 167 -9.30 -4.99 -20.18
CA GLN A 167 -10.08 -3.76 -20.03
C GLN A 167 -10.26 -3.41 -18.55
N ASP A 168 -10.40 -2.13 -18.23
CA ASP A 168 -10.78 -1.69 -16.90
C ASP A 168 -12.19 -2.19 -16.54
N ARG A 169 -12.41 -2.54 -15.28
CA ARG A 169 -13.67 -3.04 -14.75
C ARG A 169 -13.96 -2.46 -13.38
N LYS A 170 -15.13 -1.83 -13.27
CA LYS A 170 -15.70 -1.27 -12.04
C LYS A 170 -17.14 -1.78 -11.90
N ALA A 171 -17.35 -2.82 -11.11
CA ALA A 171 -18.66 -3.47 -11.02
C ALA A 171 -18.82 -4.32 -9.76
N PHE A 172 -20.06 -4.46 -9.30
CA PHE A 172 -20.38 -5.48 -8.30
C PHE A 172 -20.28 -6.89 -8.91
N LEU A 173 -19.67 -7.81 -8.17
CA LEU A 173 -19.51 -9.22 -8.51
C LEU A 173 -20.47 -10.12 -7.73
N TYR A 174 -20.88 -9.70 -6.54
CA TYR A 174 -21.72 -10.49 -5.64
C TYR A 174 -22.53 -9.56 -4.73
N GLY A 175 -23.67 -10.08 -4.23
CA GLY A 175 -24.63 -9.37 -3.39
C GLY A 175 -25.63 -8.56 -4.20
N ASP A 176 -26.76 -8.19 -3.57
CA ASP A 176 -27.79 -7.33 -4.19
C ASP A 176 -27.69 -5.87 -3.75
N ASP A 177 -27.07 -5.60 -2.59
CA ASP A 177 -26.82 -4.25 -2.12
C ASP A 177 -25.77 -3.55 -3.00
N ARG A 178 -26.12 -2.33 -3.44
CA ARG A 178 -25.33 -1.49 -4.36
C ARG A 178 -24.85 -0.21 -3.70
N THR A 179 -25.00 -0.06 -2.40
CA THR A 179 -24.52 1.12 -1.66
C THR A 179 -22.99 1.20 -1.73
N GLY A 180 -22.43 2.33 -2.16
CA GLY A 180 -20.98 2.50 -2.39
C GLY A 180 -20.16 2.84 -1.15
N ALA A 181 -20.80 2.90 0.02
CA ALA A 181 -20.17 3.26 1.28
C ALA A 181 -20.41 2.19 2.35
N VAL A 182 -19.45 2.05 3.26
CA VAL A 182 -19.53 1.17 4.43
C VAL A 182 -18.79 1.77 5.61
N ARG A 183 -19.37 1.67 6.81
CA ARG A 183 -18.67 2.04 8.04
C ARG A 183 -17.81 0.87 8.51
N VAL A 184 -16.57 1.17 8.83
CA VAL A 184 -15.60 0.19 9.34
C VAL A 184 -15.01 0.66 10.66
N MET A 185 -14.40 -0.29 11.36
CA MET A 185 -13.63 -0.09 12.57
C MET A 185 -12.17 -0.45 12.29
N GLU A 186 -11.25 0.42 12.68
CA GLU A 186 -9.82 0.14 12.74
C GLU A 186 -9.31 0.49 14.14
N ASN A 187 -8.85 -0.52 14.88
CA ASN A 187 -8.38 -0.39 16.27
C ASN A 187 -9.37 0.29 17.23
N GLY A 188 -10.67 0.16 16.96
CA GLY A 188 -11.72 0.78 17.75
C GLY A 188 -12.11 2.20 17.31
N TYR A 189 -11.52 2.71 16.22
CA TYR A 189 -11.93 3.98 15.60
C TYR A 189 -12.82 3.73 14.38
N ALA A 190 -13.86 4.55 14.25
CA ALA A 190 -14.83 4.44 13.16
C ALA A 190 -14.41 5.28 11.94
N PHE A 191 -14.54 4.70 10.74
CA PHE A 191 -14.31 5.37 9.47
C PHE A 191 -15.39 4.98 8.46
N ASP A 192 -15.89 5.95 7.71
CA ASP A 192 -16.75 5.71 6.55
C ASP A 192 -15.87 5.57 5.30
N VAL A 193 -16.01 4.43 4.62
CA VAL A 193 -15.23 4.08 3.44
C VAL A 193 -16.14 4.10 2.22
N ASP A 194 -15.88 5.04 1.31
CA ASP A 194 -16.41 5.01 -0.06
C ASP A 194 -15.47 4.17 -0.92
N PHE A 195 -15.91 2.98 -1.30
CA PHE A 195 -15.11 2.04 -2.07
C PHE A 195 -15.37 2.09 -3.58
N ILE A 196 -16.29 2.95 -4.03
CA ILE A 196 -16.58 3.14 -5.46
C ILE A 196 -15.81 4.35 -5.99
N ASP A 197 -16.02 5.50 -5.35
CA ASP A 197 -15.50 6.81 -5.77
C ASP A 197 -14.27 7.23 -4.95
N GLY A 198 -13.98 6.54 -3.85
CA GLY A 198 -12.76 6.75 -3.05
C GLY A 198 -11.46 6.43 -3.81
N GLN A 199 -10.33 6.91 -3.27
CA GLN A 199 -9.02 6.62 -3.84
C GLN A 199 -8.59 5.17 -3.53
N LYS A 200 -7.79 4.57 -4.43
CA LYS A 200 -7.43 3.14 -4.38
C LYS A 200 -8.69 2.29 -4.24
N THR A 201 -8.76 1.42 -3.23
CA THR A 201 -9.91 0.56 -2.86
C THR A 201 -10.82 1.22 -1.81
N GLY A 202 -10.60 2.49 -1.47
CA GLY A 202 -11.41 3.29 -0.55
C GLY A 202 -10.67 3.81 0.69
N PHE A 203 -9.75 3.04 1.27
CA PHE A 203 -9.02 3.41 2.49
C PHE A 203 -7.57 2.89 2.50
N PHE A 204 -6.64 3.67 3.06
CA PHE A 204 -5.22 3.30 3.12
C PHE A 204 -4.94 2.36 4.30
N LEU A 205 -5.23 1.07 4.11
CA LEU A 205 -5.05 0.02 5.10
C LEU A 205 -3.59 -0.26 5.45
N ASP A 206 -2.68 0.00 4.52
CA ASP A 206 -1.23 -0.18 4.66
C ASP A 206 -0.60 0.67 5.77
N GLN A 207 -1.20 1.83 6.06
CA GLN A 207 -0.71 2.78 7.06
C GLN A 207 -1.17 2.48 8.50
N ARG A 208 -1.93 1.40 8.76
CA ARG A 208 -2.52 1.12 10.10
C ARG A 208 -1.52 1.14 11.24
N VAL A 209 -0.44 0.37 11.12
CA VAL A 209 0.60 0.27 12.16
C VAL A 209 1.31 1.61 12.37
N ASN A 210 1.47 2.39 11.30
CA ASN A 210 2.06 3.73 11.39
C ASN A 210 1.10 4.70 12.09
N ARG A 211 -0.20 4.62 11.83
CA ARG A 211 -1.23 5.39 12.56
C ARG A 211 -1.22 5.07 14.05
N GLU A 212 -1.21 3.80 14.42
CA GLU A 212 -1.11 3.36 15.82
C GLU A 212 0.13 3.95 16.50
N LYS A 213 1.30 3.82 15.86
CA LYS A 213 2.58 4.32 16.39
C LYS A 213 2.57 5.84 16.58
N LEU A 214 2.19 6.58 15.55
CA LEU A 214 2.18 8.04 15.62
C LEU A 214 1.11 8.54 16.59
N GLY A 215 -0.07 7.92 16.61
CA GLY A 215 -1.12 8.22 17.59
C GLY A 215 -0.61 8.07 19.02
N ALA A 216 0.01 6.92 19.35
CA ALA A 216 0.57 6.68 20.68
C ALA A 216 1.63 7.72 21.12
N TRP A 217 2.30 8.37 20.17
CA TRP A 217 3.37 9.34 20.42
C TRP A 217 2.90 10.80 20.34
N SER A 218 1.61 11.04 20.03
CA SER A 218 1.06 12.38 19.80
C SER A 218 0.58 13.09 21.06
N ARG A 219 0.71 12.45 22.24
CA ARG A 219 0.20 13.02 23.51
C ARG A 219 0.79 14.41 23.77
N ASP A 220 -0.10 15.34 24.14
CA ASP A 220 0.21 16.72 24.48
C ASP A 220 0.85 17.57 23.36
N MET A 221 0.90 17.03 22.13
CA MET A 221 1.50 17.69 20.97
C MET A 221 0.49 18.47 20.12
N THR A 222 1.01 19.46 19.40
CA THR A 222 0.40 20.12 18.25
C THR A 222 0.89 19.42 17.00
N VAL A 223 -0.05 18.79 16.28
CA VAL A 223 0.23 17.93 15.13
C VAL A 223 -0.22 18.61 13.83
N LEU A 224 0.62 18.56 12.80
CA LEU A 224 0.26 18.93 11.43
C LEU A 224 0.21 17.67 10.56
N ASN A 225 -0.97 17.29 10.10
CA ASN A 225 -1.16 16.19 9.18
C ASN A 225 -1.35 16.71 7.76
N CYS A 226 -0.30 16.62 6.94
CA CYS A 226 -0.32 17.05 5.54
C CYS A 226 -0.70 15.92 4.61
N PHE A 227 -1.47 16.24 3.56
CA PHE A 227 -2.05 15.24 2.65
C PHE A 227 -2.94 14.27 3.43
N CYS A 228 -3.79 14.82 4.30
CA CYS A 228 -4.49 14.04 5.31
C CYS A 228 -5.49 13.03 4.72
N TYR A 229 -5.88 13.19 3.45
CA TYR A 229 -6.93 12.43 2.81
C TYR A 229 -8.20 12.44 3.67
N THR A 230 -8.73 11.28 4.07
CA THR A 230 -9.89 11.16 4.96
C THR A 230 -9.53 11.17 6.45
N GLY A 231 -8.33 11.63 6.81
CA GLY A 231 -8.04 12.06 8.19
C GLY A 231 -7.68 10.94 9.16
N ALA A 232 -7.34 9.75 8.67
CA ALA A 232 -7.07 8.62 9.56
C ALA A 232 -5.91 8.87 10.54
N PHE A 233 -4.79 9.47 10.09
CA PHE A 233 -3.72 9.91 11.01
C PHE A 233 -4.22 10.97 12.01
N SER A 234 -5.12 11.85 11.60
CA SER A 234 -5.67 12.90 12.47
C SER A 234 -6.52 12.33 13.60
N VAL A 235 -7.38 11.36 13.30
CA VAL A 235 -8.18 10.64 14.31
C VAL A 235 -7.27 9.93 15.31
N TYR A 236 -6.24 9.23 14.84
CA TYR A 236 -5.30 8.55 15.74
C TYR A 236 -4.47 9.51 16.59
N ALA A 237 -4.03 10.64 16.03
CA ALA A 237 -3.31 11.66 16.79
C ALA A 237 -4.19 12.29 17.87
N ALA A 238 -5.44 12.64 17.54
CA ALA A 238 -6.41 13.18 18.49
C ALA A 238 -6.72 12.17 19.60
N ALA A 239 -6.98 10.91 19.26
CA ALA A 239 -7.21 9.84 20.22
C ALA A 239 -5.98 9.50 21.09
N GLY A 240 -4.78 9.75 20.56
CA GLY A 240 -3.52 9.67 21.28
C GLY A 240 -3.31 10.78 22.33
N GLY A 241 -4.20 11.76 22.38
CA GLY A 241 -4.14 12.89 23.32
C GLY A 241 -3.40 14.11 22.78
N ALA A 242 -3.33 14.30 21.46
CA ALA A 242 -2.84 15.55 20.89
C ALA A 242 -3.69 16.75 21.34
N LYS A 243 -3.04 17.87 21.68
CA LYS A 243 -3.72 19.12 22.06
C LYS A 243 -4.44 19.76 20.89
N LYS A 244 -3.85 19.66 19.70
CA LYS A 244 -4.36 20.25 18.46
C LYS A 244 -3.87 19.39 17.30
N VAL A 245 -4.75 19.12 16.34
CA VAL A 245 -4.38 18.43 15.09
C VAL A 245 -4.90 19.26 13.93
N VAL A 246 -3.98 19.87 13.18
CA VAL A 246 -4.30 20.60 11.94
C VAL A 246 -4.20 19.61 10.79
N SER A 247 -5.28 19.42 10.04
CA SER A 247 -5.34 18.49 8.91
C SER A 247 -5.44 19.26 7.60
N LEU A 248 -4.57 18.95 6.63
CA LEU A 248 -4.51 19.63 5.34
C LEU A 248 -4.72 18.65 4.19
N ASP A 249 -5.62 18.98 3.28
CA ASP A 249 -5.73 18.34 1.97
C ASP A 249 -6.23 19.35 0.92
N ILE A 250 -5.94 19.11 -0.36
CA ILE A 250 -6.45 19.94 -1.46
C ILE A 250 -7.86 19.49 -1.91
N SER A 251 -8.29 18.30 -1.48
CA SER A 251 -9.59 17.76 -1.79
C SER A 251 -10.63 18.18 -0.75
N LYS A 252 -11.60 18.99 -1.17
CA LYS A 252 -12.77 19.36 -0.35
C LYS A 252 -13.54 18.16 0.18
N SER A 253 -13.73 17.13 -0.65
CA SER A 253 -14.43 15.91 -0.22
C SER A 253 -13.63 15.13 0.82
N ALA A 254 -12.30 15.08 0.68
CA ALA A 254 -11.42 14.47 1.68
C ALA A 254 -11.42 15.25 3.01
N CYS A 255 -11.43 16.60 2.94
CA CYS A 255 -11.56 17.46 4.13
C CYS A 255 -12.90 17.28 4.84
N ALA A 256 -14.00 17.17 4.08
CA ALA A 256 -15.32 16.88 4.62
C ALA A 256 -15.35 15.50 5.32
N ALA A 257 -14.79 14.47 4.68
CA ALA A 257 -14.66 13.14 5.27
C ALA A 257 -13.79 13.15 6.54
N THR A 258 -12.67 13.88 6.55
CA THR A 258 -11.82 14.06 7.74
C THR A 258 -12.60 14.67 8.90
N SER A 259 -13.38 15.73 8.62
CA SER A 259 -14.20 16.38 9.64
C SER A 259 -15.24 15.44 10.22
N GLU A 260 -15.90 14.64 9.37
CA GLU A 260 -16.87 13.64 9.80
C GLU A 260 -16.21 12.52 10.61
N HIS A 261 -15.05 12.02 10.19
CA HIS A 261 -14.32 11.00 10.94
C HIS A 261 -13.86 11.49 12.31
N LEU A 262 -13.40 12.73 12.44
CA LEU A 262 -13.11 13.33 13.74
C LEU A 262 -14.38 13.35 14.62
N ARG A 263 -15.51 13.81 14.07
CA ARG A 263 -16.79 13.89 14.77
C ARG A 263 -17.30 12.51 15.20
N LEU A 264 -17.23 11.50 14.33
CA LEU A 264 -17.64 10.12 14.61
C LEU A 264 -16.88 9.50 15.77
N ASN A 265 -15.63 9.93 15.98
CA ASN A 265 -14.76 9.47 17.06
C ASN A 265 -14.77 10.42 18.27
N GLY A 266 -15.71 11.38 18.32
CA GLY A 266 -15.91 12.27 19.48
C GLY A 266 -14.98 13.49 19.54
N PHE A 267 -14.25 13.78 18.46
CA PHE A 267 -13.35 14.93 18.39
C PHE A 267 -14.03 16.15 17.78
N LYS A 268 -13.69 17.31 18.34
CA LYS A 268 -14.26 18.61 17.99
C LYS A 268 -13.40 19.33 16.95
N SER A 269 -14.02 19.83 15.88
CA SER A 269 -13.33 20.52 14.80
C SER A 269 -12.72 21.86 15.23
N GLU A 270 -13.22 22.48 16.31
CA GLU A 270 -12.64 23.70 16.87
C GLU A 270 -11.25 23.46 17.47
N ILE A 271 -11.00 22.25 17.96
CA ILE A 271 -9.70 21.83 18.53
C ILE A 271 -8.82 21.20 17.44
N HIS A 272 -9.43 20.47 16.51
CA HIS A 272 -8.75 19.74 15.43
C HIS A 272 -9.20 20.26 14.06
N PRO A 273 -8.72 21.44 13.63
CA PRO A 273 -9.20 22.07 12.40
C PRO A 273 -8.77 21.29 11.15
N VAL A 274 -9.63 21.31 10.15
CA VAL A 274 -9.40 20.75 8.81
C VAL A 274 -9.41 21.89 7.81
N ILE A 275 -8.36 21.99 7.00
CA ILE A 275 -8.12 23.11 6.09
C ILE A 275 -7.97 22.57 4.67
N ASP A 276 -8.83 23.05 3.77
CA ASP A 276 -8.67 22.86 2.33
C ASP A 276 -7.57 23.78 1.81
N ALA A 277 -6.38 23.22 1.57
CA ALA A 277 -5.21 23.99 1.14
C ALA A 277 -4.21 23.12 0.36
N ASP A 278 -3.50 23.77 -0.57
CA ASP A 278 -2.28 23.19 -1.15
C ASP A 278 -1.19 23.12 -0.07
N VAL A 279 -0.72 21.90 0.23
CA VAL A 279 0.26 21.66 1.30
C VAL A 279 1.58 22.39 1.05
N PHE A 280 2.04 22.45 -0.21
CA PHE A 280 3.31 23.09 -0.52
C PHE A 280 3.24 24.60 -0.27
N GLN A 281 2.13 25.23 -0.66
CA GLN A 281 1.88 26.63 -0.37
C GLN A 281 1.69 26.86 1.13
N TYR A 282 0.85 26.07 1.79
CA TYR A 282 0.60 26.20 3.21
C TYR A 282 1.89 26.14 4.03
N LEU A 283 2.77 25.18 3.74
CA LEU A 283 4.06 25.07 4.44
C LEU A 283 5.00 26.24 4.14
N ARG A 284 4.95 26.88 2.96
CA ARG A 284 5.78 28.07 2.68
C ARG A 284 5.31 29.31 3.45
N ASP A 285 4.01 29.42 3.65
CA ASP A 285 3.36 30.57 4.30
C ASP A 285 3.18 30.35 5.82
N LEU A 286 3.58 29.18 6.33
CA LEU A 286 3.42 28.80 7.73
C LEU A 286 4.35 29.61 8.64
N HIS A 287 3.81 30.13 9.74
CA HIS A 287 4.60 30.87 10.73
C HIS A 287 4.69 30.16 12.10
N GLU A 288 3.84 29.17 12.35
CA GLU A 288 3.84 28.38 13.58
C GLU A 288 4.76 27.14 13.46
N ALA A 289 5.14 26.60 14.63
CA ALA A 289 5.92 25.37 14.73
C ALA A 289 5.07 24.25 15.33
N PHE A 290 5.30 23.02 14.87
CA PHE A 290 4.59 21.82 15.30
C PHE A 290 5.52 20.83 16.00
N GLU A 291 4.97 20.06 16.93
CA GLU A 291 5.70 19.02 17.66
C GLU A 291 5.72 17.69 16.90
N LEU A 292 4.74 17.47 16.03
CA LEU A 292 4.72 16.38 15.05
C LEU A 292 4.20 16.88 13.70
N ILE A 293 4.94 16.60 12.62
CA ILE A 293 4.46 16.80 11.25
C ILE A 293 4.40 15.44 10.55
N ILE A 294 3.31 15.17 9.84
CA ILE A 294 3.09 13.96 9.05
C ILE A 294 3.02 14.36 7.58
N LEU A 295 3.84 13.73 6.74
CA LEU A 295 3.86 13.91 5.28
C LEU A 295 3.59 12.57 4.59
N ASP A 296 2.37 12.35 4.12
CA ASP A 296 2.00 11.18 3.31
C ASP A 296 1.53 11.59 1.89
N PRO A 297 2.41 12.15 1.06
CA PRO A 297 2.02 12.67 -0.25
C PRO A 297 1.66 11.55 -1.25
N PRO A 298 0.87 11.87 -2.28
CA PRO A 298 0.65 10.95 -3.39
C PRO A 298 1.97 10.60 -4.09
N ALA A 299 1.99 9.48 -4.83
CA ALA A 299 3.20 9.05 -5.53
C ALA A 299 3.68 10.08 -6.57
N PHE A 300 4.83 10.71 -6.30
CA PHE A 300 5.46 11.67 -7.22
C PHE A 300 6.14 11.01 -8.44
N ALA A 301 6.62 9.77 -8.31
CA ALA A 301 7.20 9.03 -9.44
C ALA A 301 6.26 7.89 -9.89
N LYS A 302 5.71 8.02 -11.11
CA LYS A 302 4.88 6.98 -11.75
C LYS A 302 5.70 6.10 -12.70
N THR A 303 6.86 6.57 -13.14
CA THR A 303 7.78 5.85 -14.01
C THR A 303 9.23 6.03 -13.56
N LYS A 304 10.13 5.18 -14.04
CA LYS A 304 11.58 5.30 -13.78
C LYS A 304 12.17 6.65 -14.25
N ARG A 305 11.59 7.30 -15.26
CA ARG A 305 12.05 8.61 -15.76
C ARG A 305 11.71 9.75 -14.79
N ASP A 306 10.67 9.59 -13.99
CA ASP A 306 10.18 10.62 -13.06
C ASP A 306 11.02 10.72 -11.79
N VAL A 307 11.90 9.74 -11.52
CA VAL A 307 12.66 9.60 -10.27
C VAL A 307 13.40 10.88 -9.89
N SER A 308 14.09 11.52 -10.83
CA SER A 308 14.85 12.77 -10.54
C SER A 308 13.92 13.92 -10.14
N LYS A 309 12.81 14.11 -10.87
CA LYS A 309 11.82 15.15 -10.56
C LYS A 309 11.12 14.88 -9.22
N ALA A 310 10.70 13.64 -8.99
CA ALA A 310 10.08 13.21 -7.75
C ALA A 310 11.02 13.42 -6.55
N SER A 311 12.32 13.10 -6.70
CA SER A 311 13.32 13.31 -5.65
C SER A 311 13.41 14.77 -5.22
N ARG A 312 13.32 15.73 -6.16
CA ARG A 312 13.29 17.16 -5.85
C ARG A 312 12.03 17.55 -5.10
N GLY A 313 10.86 17.05 -5.53
CA GLY A 313 9.58 17.30 -4.85
C GLY A 313 9.57 16.77 -3.42
N TYR A 314 10.04 15.53 -3.21
CA TYR A 314 10.17 14.95 -1.87
C TYR A 314 11.18 15.70 -1.01
N LYS A 315 12.31 16.16 -1.59
CA LYS A 315 13.30 16.97 -0.86
C LYS A 315 12.68 18.29 -0.40
N GLU A 316 12.00 18.99 -1.29
CA GLU A 316 11.36 20.28 -1.02
C GLU A 316 10.34 20.16 0.11
N ILE A 317 9.39 19.23 0.01
CA ILE A 317 8.33 19.11 1.02
C ILE A 317 8.88 18.72 2.40
N ASN A 318 9.88 17.84 2.45
CA ASN A 318 10.55 17.47 3.69
C ASN A 318 11.33 18.65 4.28
N MET A 319 12.04 19.41 3.45
CA MET A 319 12.80 20.58 3.89
C MET A 319 11.87 21.62 4.50
N GLN A 320 10.74 21.93 3.85
CA GLN A 320 9.77 22.89 4.38
C GLN A 320 9.20 22.39 5.71
N ALA A 321 8.75 21.14 5.80
CA ALA A 321 8.27 20.58 7.06
C ALA A 321 9.30 20.69 8.19
N MET A 322 10.58 20.36 7.94
CA MET A 322 11.64 20.44 8.96
C MET A 322 11.89 21.85 9.51
N LYS A 323 11.66 22.90 8.69
CA LYS A 323 11.73 24.30 9.13
C LYS A 323 10.65 24.62 10.17
N HIS A 324 9.47 24.02 10.04
CA HIS A 324 8.33 24.22 10.94
C HIS A 324 8.24 23.20 12.09
N LEU A 325 9.28 22.37 12.28
CA LEU A 325 9.38 21.54 13.48
C LEU A 325 9.88 22.37 14.67
N ALA A 326 9.16 22.25 15.79
CA ALA A 326 9.63 22.66 17.10
C ALA A 326 10.93 21.93 17.47
N GLN A 327 11.70 22.51 18.40
CA GLN A 327 12.90 21.84 18.91
C GLN A 327 12.52 20.53 19.61
N GLY A 328 13.19 19.43 19.25
CA GLY A 328 12.81 18.10 19.74
C GLY A 328 11.58 17.49 19.05
N GLY A 329 10.92 18.22 18.15
CA GLY A 329 9.76 17.76 17.38
C GLY A 329 10.11 16.67 16.36
N MET A 330 9.07 15.99 15.87
CA MET A 330 9.21 14.82 15.01
C MET A 330 8.57 15.03 13.63
N LEU A 331 9.16 14.40 12.62
CA LEU A 331 8.60 14.31 11.27
C LEU A 331 8.44 12.84 10.89
N ALA A 332 7.20 12.45 10.59
CA ALA A 332 6.89 11.20 9.91
C ALA A 332 6.71 11.51 8.42
N THR A 333 7.56 10.96 7.55
CA THR A 333 7.49 11.17 6.10
C THR A 333 7.43 9.86 5.35
N PHE A 334 6.59 9.79 4.33
CA PHE A 334 6.31 8.58 3.57
C PHE A 334 6.52 8.78 2.05
N SER A 335 6.71 7.66 1.35
CA SER A 335 6.67 7.56 -0.10
C SER A 335 6.07 6.23 -0.52
N CYS A 336 5.00 6.30 -1.33
CA CYS A 336 4.40 5.15 -2.01
C CYS A 336 4.92 4.97 -3.46
N SER A 337 5.96 5.70 -3.87
CA SER A 337 6.48 5.63 -5.24
C SER A 337 7.37 4.41 -5.42
N ASN A 338 6.94 3.39 -6.18
CA ASN A 338 7.71 2.16 -6.41
C ASN A 338 9.14 2.42 -6.91
N PHE A 339 9.34 3.41 -7.79
CA PHE A 339 10.65 3.73 -8.36
C PHE A 339 11.58 4.53 -7.44
N ILE A 340 11.08 4.98 -6.29
CA ILE A 340 11.91 5.58 -5.25
C ILE A 340 12.27 4.47 -4.27
N GLU A 341 13.47 3.92 -4.42
CA GLU A 341 13.99 2.90 -3.50
C GLU A 341 14.22 3.47 -2.09
N GLU A 342 14.20 2.61 -1.09
CA GLU A 342 14.33 3.00 0.32
C GLU A 342 15.61 3.80 0.60
N ASP A 343 16.75 3.36 0.07
CA ASP A 343 18.03 4.07 0.23
C ASP A 343 18.03 5.44 -0.45
N LEU A 344 17.33 5.57 -1.59
CA LEU A 344 17.20 6.86 -2.26
C LEU A 344 16.29 7.80 -1.44
N PHE A 345 15.17 7.29 -0.92
CA PHE A 345 14.30 8.06 -0.04
C PHE A 345 15.04 8.57 1.20
N TYR A 346 15.85 7.71 1.83
CA TYR A 346 16.69 8.10 2.96
C TYR A 346 17.64 9.25 2.59
N LYS A 347 18.35 9.15 1.46
CA LYS A 347 19.24 10.21 0.97
C LYS A 347 18.51 11.51 0.65
N ILE A 348 17.27 11.44 0.15
CA ILE A 348 16.42 12.61 -0.08
C ILE A 348 16.10 13.32 1.24
N VAL A 349 15.64 12.58 2.26
CA VAL A 349 15.33 13.14 3.58
C VAL A 349 16.59 13.70 4.26
N GLN A 350 17.73 13.02 4.14
CA GLN A 350 19.01 13.53 4.61
C GLN A 350 19.42 14.84 3.91
N GLY A 351 19.22 14.91 2.59
CA GLY A 351 19.46 16.13 1.83
C GLY A 351 18.53 17.27 2.25
N ALA A 352 17.26 16.97 2.54
CA ALA A 352 16.29 17.95 3.02
C ALA A 352 16.70 18.53 4.39
N ALA A 353 17.18 17.68 5.31
CA ALA A 353 17.68 18.10 6.62
C ALA A 353 18.88 19.06 6.51
N ARG A 354 19.81 18.76 5.59
CA ARG A 354 20.97 19.63 5.30
C ARG A 354 20.53 21.00 4.79
N ASP A 355 19.62 21.05 3.84
CA ASP A 355 19.11 22.30 3.27
C ASP A 355 18.26 23.09 4.29
N ALA A 356 17.57 22.39 5.20
CA ALA A 356 16.87 22.99 6.34
C ALA A 356 17.81 23.38 7.50
N GLN A 357 19.12 23.12 7.37
CA GLN A 357 20.16 23.42 8.35
C GLN A 357 19.84 22.86 9.76
N THR A 358 19.31 21.64 9.81
CA THR A 358 18.93 20.99 11.07
C THR A 358 19.50 19.58 11.16
N ASP A 359 19.96 19.22 12.36
CA ASP A 359 20.35 17.84 12.66
C ASP A 359 19.11 17.02 13.00
N MET A 360 19.01 15.85 12.38
CA MET A 360 17.88 14.94 12.54
C MET A 360 18.37 13.57 13.02
N GLN A 361 17.68 13.01 14.00
CA GLN A 361 17.88 11.66 14.51
C GLN A 361 16.81 10.73 13.92
N VAL A 362 17.21 9.59 13.36
CA VAL A 362 16.25 8.56 12.90
C VAL A 362 15.76 7.77 14.11
N LEU A 363 14.45 7.76 14.32
CA LEU A 363 13.80 7.00 15.40
C LEU A 363 13.26 5.66 14.90
N ALA A 364 12.72 5.63 13.68
CA ALA A 364 12.20 4.42 13.08
C ALA A 364 12.20 4.48 11.53
N ARG A 365 12.34 3.32 10.91
CA ARG A 365 11.87 3.07 9.55
C ARG A 365 10.41 2.63 9.64
N LEU A 366 9.59 3.14 8.73
CA LEU A 366 8.16 2.89 8.66
C LEU A 366 7.85 2.16 7.35
N GLU A 367 6.92 1.23 7.39
CA GLU A 367 6.56 0.37 6.25
C GLU A 367 5.09 -0.03 6.33
N ALA A 368 4.62 -0.81 5.35
CA ALA A 368 3.24 -1.29 5.34
C ALA A 368 2.97 -2.27 6.48
N GLY A 369 1.74 -2.29 6.97
CA GLY A 369 1.29 -3.22 8.00
C GLY A 369 1.43 -4.70 7.58
N PRO A 370 1.41 -5.63 8.55
CA PRO A 370 1.67 -7.05 8.30
C PRO A 370 0.57 -7.77 7.51
N ASP A 371 -0.59 -7.15 7.31
CA ASP A 371 -1.64 -7.61 6.39
C ASP A 371 -1.33 -7.28 4.92
N HIS A 372 -0.20 -6.64 4.64
CA HIS A 372 0.40 -6.45 3.32
C HIS A 372 1.70 -7.28 3.18
N PRO A 373 1.64 -8.62 3.34
CA PRO A 373 2.82 -9.46 3.33
C PRO A 373 3.50 -9.45 1.95
N LEU A 374 4.79 -9.80 1.94
CA LEU A 374 5.61 -9.86 0.75
C LEU A 374 6.25 -11.25 0.66
N ALA A 375 6.41 -11.74 -0.57
CA ALA A 375 7.25 -12.91 -0.79
C ALA A 375 8.71 -12.52 -0.50
N LEU A 376 9.41 -13.32 0.31
CA LEU A 376 10.77 -13.02 0.75
C LEU A 376 11.74 -12.81 -0.43
N GLY A 377 11.55 -13.55 -1.52
CA GLY A 377 12.33 -13.41 -2.75
C GLY A 377 11.90 -12.26 -3.66
N HIS A 378 11.01 -11.36 -3.22
CA HIS A 378 10.39 -10.30 -4.03
C HIS A 378 10.49 -8.91 -3.37
N PRO A 379 11.70 -8.32 -3.30
CA PRO A 379 11.90 -7.01 -2.69
C PRO A 379 11.10 -5.88 -3.38
N GLU A 380 10.78 -6.02 -4.66
CA GLU A 380 10.00 -5.05 -5.45
C GLU A 380 8.58 -4.84 -4.90
N GLY A 381 8.07 -5.79 -4.12
CA GLY A 381 6.80 -5.64 -3.42
C GLY A 381 6.82 -4.60 -2.28
N ARG A 382 8.00 -4.13 -1.84
CA ARG A 382 8.13 -3.07 -0.82
C ARG A 382 7.81 -1.69 -1.40
N TYR A 383 6.53 -1.39 -1.55
CA TYR A 383 6.09 -0.14 -2.18
C TYR A 383 6.04 1.06 -1.22
N LEU A 384 5.60 0.86 0.04
CA LEU A 384 5.51 1.90 1.07
C LEU A 384 6.82 1.99 1.84
N LYS A 385 7.43 3.18 1.85
CA LYS A 385 8.60 3.51 2.67
C LYS A 385 8.28 4.72 3.51
N GLY A 386 8.76 4.75 4.74
CA GLY A 386 8.70 5.95 5.55
C GLY A 386 9.83 6.04 6.57
N LEU A 387 10.02 7.25 7.08
CA LEU A 387 10.97 7.56 8.14
C LEU A 387 10.26 8.36 9.22
N LEU A 388 10.49 7.99 10.48
CA LEU A 388 10.20 8.82 11.63
C LEU A 388 11.52 9.39 12.14
N VAL A 389 11.66 10.71 12.03
CA VAL A 389 12.87 11.44 12.41
C VAL A 389 12.54 12.50 13.45
N ARG A 390 13.51 12.82 14.31
CA ARG A 390 13.39 13.84 15.37
C ARG A 390 14.42 14.95 15.15
N LYS A 391 13.97 16.19 15.28
CA LYS A 391 14.84 17.38 15.26
C LYS A 391 15.66 17.44 16.54
N MET A 392 16.99 17.40 16.41
CA MET A 392 17.88 17.51 17.57
C MET A 392 17.86 18.93 18.13
N GLN A 393 18.02 19.06 19.44
CA GLN A 393 18.19 20.37 20.06
C GLN A 393 19.51 20.97 19.59
N SER A 394 19.47 22.23 19.14
CA SER A 394 20.70 22.94 18.79
C SER A 394 21.54 23.21 20.05
N ALA A 395 22.83 22.85 20.02
CA ALA A 395 23.78 23.14 21.10
C ALA A 395 23.91 24.65 21.41
N LYS A 396 23.46 25.56 20.53
CA LYS A 396 23.43 27.00 20.79
C LYS A 396 22.31 27.43 21.75
N ALA A 397 21.22 26.68 21.83
CA ALA A 397 20.10 27.00 22.72
C ALA A 397 20.40 26.66 24.20
N GLN A 398 21.32 25.73 24.46
CA GLN A 398 21.73 25.31 25.80
C GLN A 398 22.72 26.29 26.48
N ARG A 399 23.20 27.33 25.79
CA ARG A 399 24.13 28.33 26.36
C ARG A 399 23.44 29.59 26.91
N VAL A 400 22.10 29.64 26.94
CA VAL A 400 21.31 30.81 27.39
C VAL A 400 20.38 30.47 28.57
N THR A 401 20.59 29.32 29.20
CA THR A 401 20.04 28.97 30.53
C THR A 401 21.21 28.62 31.42
#